data_AF-A0A1F2ZLI9-F1
#
_entry.id   AF-A0A1F2ZLI9-F1
#
_cell.length_a   1.000
_cell.length_b   1.000
_cell.length_c   1.000
_cell.angle_alpha   90.00
_cell.angle_beta   90.00
_cell.angle_gamma   90.00
#
_symmetry.space_group_name_H-M   'P 1'
#
loop_
_entity.id
_entity.type
_entity.pdbx_description
1 polymer ?
#
loop_
_entity_poly.entity_id
_entity_poly.type
_entity_poly.pdbx_seq_one_letter_code
_entity_poly.pdbx_strand_id
1 'polypeptide(L)'
;MKFIKVIKQNFVSGIFRASCIVLRASWIKIIEARSTKHEARTRHRILRTIFINIFTAVFFFCCSSLFAEDYCNNISGYYDKILEELGKKNQNAIKDLPECFRRDRTLILKAVLLDYEQFQYADDSLREDAVFVERLLKISPETLKFAAPELRSSQAFMEKATYLSRDSLQYASWSLLDNKLFMKRMIAIDSRNYKFASDRLKEIPEIAADAFEDNGLLLEFAPPKIRADKKLVKIAVRSNTKSFAFVADELKKDKELQKLAQQKTSIKSQESLKKFLQENYTGIHDKKNLGKVFVGKAKFFEKNKIIDRNYVTKWQRSLNFYNIEGGHVAEDARLIAADSRNHQISWREDFKKYPDLTKKIEKFFLKHNVAANTIENLSTTYLWRVKNKSLTLAFNLYLLRDSTDDILGPDFANITSLSAIAQKRGKKWEMTILQVIFDSEIKVEVAYENGHRHYELWDLYKVNKNDKNPKIIFKIHDRFGEHLEVFEEQIGGKYQMVVDEIIEK
;
A
#
# COMPACT_ATOMS: atom_id res chain seq x y z
N MET A 1 -13.81 -11.26 -26.24
CA MET A 1 -13.97 -12.69 -26.68
C MET A 1 -13.67 -12.91 -28.17
N LYS A 2 -14.09 -12.02 -29.11
CA LYS A 2 -13.73 -12.12 -30.55
C LYS A 2 -12.24 -11.92 -30.80
N PHE A 3 -11.55 -11.00 -30.11
CA PHE A 3 -10.11 -10.76 -30.29
C PHE A 3 -9.23 -11.93 -29.79
N ILE A 4 -9.49 -12.47 -28.60
CA ILE A 4 -8.82 -13.68 -28.09
C ILE A 4 -9.14 -14.90 -28.98
N LYS A 5 -10.38 -15.00 -29.49
CA LYS A 5 -10.71 -15.98 -30.54
C LYS A 5 -9.96 -15.71 -31.84
N VAL A 6 -9.66 -14.47 -32.21
CA VAL A 6 -8.87 -14.09 -33.38
C VAL A 6 -7.38 -14.41 -33.17
N ILE A 7 -6.82 -14.22 -31.97
CA ILE A 7 -5.48 -14.72 -31.64
C ILE A 7 -5.44 -16.25 -31.74
N LYS A 8 -6.42 -16.95 -31.14
CA LYS A 8 -6.55 -18.42 -31.25
C LYS A 8 -6.86 -18.91 -32.69
N GLN A 9 -7.68 -18.20 -33.47
CA GLN A 9 -8.01 -18.54 -34.86
C GLN A 9 -6.90 -18.19 -35.84
N ASN A 10 -6.15 -17.12 -35.61
CA ASN A 10 -4.96 -16.79 -36.39
C ASN A 10 -3.80 -17.75 -36.08
N PHE A 11 -3.70 -18.22 -34.83
CA PHE A 11 -2.83 -19.34 -34.45
C PHE A 11 -3.21 -20.63 -35.21
N VAL A 12 -4.49 -21.00 -35.22
CA VAL A 12 -4.96 -22.21 -35.93
C VAL A 12 -4.91 -22.08 -37.47
N SER A 13 -5.20 -20.89 -38.02
CA SER A 13 -5.19 -20.65 -39.48
C SER A 13 -3.78 -20.43 -40.06
N GLY A 14 -2.83 -19.93 -39.27
CA GLY A 14 -1.41 -19.91 -39.62
C GLY A 14 -0.84 -21.32 -39.78
N ILE A 15 -1.16 -22.21 -38.84
CA ILE A 15 -0.83 -23.66 -38.91
C ILE A 15 -1.40 -24.29 -40.20
N PHE A 16 -2.63 -23.93 -40.58
CA PHE A 16 -3.25 -24.43 -41.82
C PHE A 16 -2.60 -23.88 -43.10
N ARG A 17 -2.20 -22.59 -43.15
CA ARG A 17 -1.60 -21.97 -44.35
C ARG A 17 -0.20 -22.51 -44.66
N ALA A 18 0.63 -22.77 -43.65
CA ALA A 18 1.94 -23.39 -43.85
C ALA A 18 1.85 -24.86 -44.30
N SER A 19 0.86 -25.60 -43.78
CA SER A 19 0.57 -26.98 -44.16
C SER A 19 0.26 -27.14 -45.65
N CYS A 20 -0.47 -26.18 -46.24
CA CYS A 20 -0.82 -26.21 -47.67
C CYS A 20 0.35 -25.88 -48.61
N ILE A 21 1.31 -25.05 -48.21
CA ILE A 21 2.46 -24.68 -49.05
C ILE A 21 3.47 -25.82 -49.13
N VAL A 22 3.72 -26.52 -48.02
CA VAL A 22 4.67 -27.64 -47.95
C VAL A 22 4.09 -28.91 -48.58
N LEU A 23 2.79 -29.19 -48.41
CA LEU A 23 2.12 -30.28 -49.14
C LEU A 23 2.20 -30.08 -50.66
N ARG A 24 2.15 -28.83 -51.16
CA ARG A 24 2.34 -28.50 -52.58
C ARG A 24 3.77 -28.78 -53.05
N ALA A 25 4.78 -28.42 -52.25
CA ALA A 25 6.19 -28.66 -52.57
C ALA A 25 6.59 -30.15 -52.52
N SER A 26 6.00 -30.93 -51.59
CA SER A 26 6.22 -32.39 -51.51
C SER A 26 5.47 -33.16 -52.60
N TRP A 27 4.33 -32.67 -53.08
CA TRP A 27 3.62 -33.29 -54.22
C TRP A 27 4.40 -33.15 -55.54
N ILE A 28 5.06 -32.01 -55.76
CA ILE A 28 5.85 -31.74 -56.97
C ILE A 28 7.08 -32.68 -57.05
N LYS A 29 7.75 -32.97 -55.93
CA LYS A 29 8.92 -33.89 -55.92
C LYS A 29 8.56 -35.39 -55.95
N ILE A 30 7.31 -35.77 -55.65
CA ILE A 30 6.87 -37.18 -55.67
C ILE A 30 6.41 -37.63 -57.07
N ILE A 31 6.10 -36.69 -57.96
CA ILE A 31 5.71 -37.00 -59.35
C ILE A 31 6.92 -37.37 -60.23
N GLU A 32 8.14 -36.95 -59.87
CA GLU A 32 9.36 -37.26 -60.64
C GLU A 32 10.02 -38.62 -60.32
N ALA A 33 9.57 -39.34 -59.29
CA ALA A 33 10.15 -40.62 -58.88
C ALA A 33 9.20 -41.80 -59.14
N ARG A 34 8.91 -42.12 -60.40
CA ARG A 34 8.18 -43.35 -60.79
C ARG A 34 8.88 -44.12 -61.92
N SER A 35 9.83 -44.95 -61.52
CA SER A 35 10.43 -46.05 -62.29
C SER A 35 11.23 -46.85 -61.25
N THR A 36 10.93 -48.07 -60.79
CA THR A 36 10.44 -49.30 -61.43
C THR A 36 10.00 -50.33 -60.36
N LYS A 37 9.23 -51.33 -60.80
CA LYS A 37 8.99 -52.70 -60.26
C LYS A 37 8.23 -52.92 -58.93
N HIS A 38 7.51 -54.04 -58.91
CA HIS A 38 6.18 -54.23 -58.33
C HIS A 38 6.15 -54.98 -56.98
N GLU A 39 7.27 -55.37 -56.38
CA GLU A 39 7.27 -56.10 -55.09
C GLU A 39 7.63 -55.25 -53.86
N ALA A 40 8.03 -54.00 -54.04
CA ALA A 40 8.24 -53.07 -52.94
C ALA A 40 6.91 -52.52 -52.35
N ARG A 41 5.76 -52.72 -53.02
CA ARG A 41 4.53 -51.95 -52.77
C ARG A 41 3.92 -52.09 -51.38
N THR A 42 4.12 -53.20 -50.67
CA THR A 42 3.47 -53.44 -49.36
C THR A 42 4.34 -53.00 -48.19
N ARG A 43 5.65 -53.35 -48.18
CA ARG A 43 6.61 -52.83 -47.17
C ARG A 43 6.83 -51.32 -47.31
N HIS A 44 6.89 -50.82 -48.54
CA HIS A 44 7.04 -49.40 -48.80
C HIS A 44 5.79 -48.61 -48.44
N ARG A 45 4.58 -49.20 -48.49
CA ARG A 45 3.34 -48.58 -47.99
C ARG A 45 3.38 -48.39 -46.47
N ILE A 46 3.75 -49.44 -45.73
CA ILE A 46 3.77 -49.39 -44.26
C ILE A 46 4.86 -48.42 -43.78
N LEU A 47 6.08 -48.50 -44.32
CA LEU A 47 7.16 -47.56 -44.00
C LEU A 47 6.82 -46.12 -44.40
N ARG A 48 6.10 -45.92 -45.51
CA ARG A 48 5.64 -44.60 -45.95
C ARG A 48 4.55 -44.05 -45.05
N THR A 49 3.62 -44.87 -44.56
CA THR A 49 2.59 -44.43 -43.60
C THR A 49 3.21 -44.09 -42.25
N ILE A 50 4.17 -44.89 -41.76
CA ILE A 50 4.90 -44.61 -40.52
C ILE A 50 5.74 -43.34 -40.66
N PHE A 51 6.47 -43.18 -41.76
CA PHE A 51 7.27 -41.99 -42.02
C PHE A 51 6.40 -40.75 -42.21
N ILE A 52 5.27 -40.85 -42.91
CA ILE A 52 4.30 -39.74 -43.03
C ILE A 52 3.74 -39.39 -41.66
N ASN A 53 3.34 -40.35 -40.83
CA ASN A 53 2.76 -40.07 -39.52
C ASN A 53 3.80 -39.45 -38.56
N ILE A 54 5.04 -39.97 -38.54
CA ILE A 54 6.14 -39.40 -37.74
C ILE A 54 6.51 -38.02 -38.27
N PHE A 55 6.64 -37.85 -39.59
CA PHE A 55 6.95 -36.56 -40.19
C PHE A 55 5.84 -35.55 -39.97
N THR A 56 4.56 -35.92 -40.09
CA THR A 56 3.44 -35.05 -39.76
C THR A 56 3.40 -34.73 -38.28
N ALA A 57 3.70 -35.67 -37.39
CA ALA A 57 3.73 -35.41 -35.94
C ALA A 57 4.88 -34.46 -35.57
N VAL A 58 6.09 -34.72 -36.07
CA VAL A 58 7.28 -33.88 -35.87
C VAL A 58 7.08 -32.52 -36.52
N PHE A 59 6.46 -32.45 -37.71
CA PHE A 59 6.18 -31.19 -38.42
C PHE A 59 5.06 -30.40 -37.76
N PHE A 60 3.99 -31.02 -37.26
CA PHE A 60 2.98 -30.33 -36.45
C PHE A 60 3.60 -29.78 -35.16
N PHE A 61 4.49 -30.54 -34.52
CA PHE A 61 5.22 -30.09 -33.33
C PHE A 61 6.15 -28.90 -33.66
N CYS A 62 6.97 -29.01 -34.71
CA CYS A 62 7.88 -27.95 -35.18
C CYS A 62 7.15 -26.70 -35.70
N CYS A 63 6.00 -26.87 -36.35
CA CYS A 63 5.23 -25.76 -36.93
C CYS A 63 4.43 -25.03 -35.84
N SER A 64 3.93 -25.76 -34.82
CA SER A 64 3.34 -25.15 -33.64
C SER A 64 4.35 -24.34 -32.82
N SER A 65 5.62 -24.77 -32.74
CA SER A 65 6.68 -24.01 -32.09
C SER A 65 7.13 -22.79 -32.90
N LEU A 66 7.26 -22.92 -34.24
CA LEU A 66 7.64 -21.80 -35.14
C LEU A 66 6.60 -20.66 -35.15
N PHE A 67 5.29 -20.97 -35.07
CA PHE A 67 4.25 -19.93 -35.01
C PHE A 67 4.04 -19.35 -33.63
N ALA A 68 4.28 -20.11 -32.55
CA ALA A 68 4.31 -19.56 -31.20
C ALA A 68 5.46 -18.53 -31.04
N GLU A 69 6.62 -18.79 -31.66
CA GLU A 69 7.75 -17.85 -31.69
C GLU A 69 7.37 -16.49 -32.30
N ASP A 70 6.67 -16.42 -33.43
CA ASP A 70 6.30 -15.15 -34.07
C ASP A 70 5.40 -14.23 -33.23
N TYR A 71 4.45 -14.79 -32.45
CA TYR A 71 3.62 -13.99 -31.53
C TYR A 71 4.41 -13.50 -30.31
N CYS A 72 5.31 -14.34 -29.81
CA CYS A 72 6.18 -14.00 -28.69
C CYS A 72 7.31 -13.03 -29.08
N ASN A 73 7.57 -12.85 -30.37
CA ASN A 73 8.57 -11.90 -30.88
C ASN A 73 8.08 -10.44 -30.94
N ASN A 74 6.76 -10.19 -30.95
CA ASN A 74 6.19 -8.83 -31.00
C ASN A 74 5.08 -8.62 -29.95
N ILE A 75 5.38 -8.91 -28.68
CA ILE A 75 4.41 -8.81 -27.58
C ILE A 75 3.95 -7.35 -27.38
N SER A 76 4.87 -6.39 -27.51
CA SER A 76 4.61 -4.95 -27.31
C SER A 76 3.53 -4.40 -28.25
N GLY A 77 3.50 -4.83 -29.51
CA GLY A 77 2.49 -4.42 -30.50
C GLY A 77 1.05 -4.86 -30.16
N TYR A 78 0.87 -5.73 -29.15
CA TYR A 78 -0.44 -6.19 -28.70
C TYR A 78 -0.87 -5.61 -27.34
N TYR A 79 -0.01 -4.87 -26.63
CA TYR A 79 -0.30 -4.37 -25.27
C TYR A 79 -1.60 -3.58 -25.23
N ASP A 80 -1.74 -2.56 -26.08
CA ASP A 80 -2.89 -1.65 -26.03
C ASP A 80 -4.21 -2.40 -26.23
N LYS A 81 -4.25 -3.37 -27.15
CA LYS A 81 -5.45 -4.19 -27.39
C LYS A 81 -5.77 -5.11 -26.23
N ILE A 82 -4.75 -5.70 -25.59
CA ILE A 82 -4.93 -6.59 -24.44
C ILE A 82 -5.43 -5.78 -23.24
N LEU A 83 -4.82 -4.61 -22.98
CA LEU A 83 -5.20 -3.72 -21.89
C LEU A 83 -6.59 -3.08 -22.10
N GLU A 84 -6.95 -2.74 -23.35
CA GLU A 84 -8.30 -2.27 -23.68
C GLU A 84 -9.36 -3.34 -23.41
N GLU A 85 -9.10 -4.61 -23.74
CA GLU A 85 -10.01 -5.71 -23.43
C GLU A 85 -10.11 -5.98 -21.92
N LEU A 86 -9.03 -5.80 -21.16
CA LEU A 86 -9.03 -5.88 -19.69
C LEU A 86 -9.91 -4.78 -19.07
N GLY A 87 -9.80 -3.54 -19.56
CA GLY A 87 -10.58 -2.39 -19.08
C GLY A 87 -12.10 -2.55 -19.28
N LYS A 88 -12.54 -3.41 -20.21
CA LYS A 88 -13.97 -3.70 -20.48
C LYS A 88 -14.62 -4.65 -19.45
N LYS A 89 -14.02 -4.83 -18.26
CA LYS A 89 -14.43 -5.75 -17.17
C LYS A 89 -14.37 -7.24 -17.52
N ASN A 90 -13.49 -7.64 -18.43
CA ASN A 90 -13.24 -9.06 -18.68
C ASN A 90 -12.18 -9.59 -17.70
N GLN A 91 -12.64 -10.07 -16.53
CA GLN A 91 -11.82 -10.42 -15.36
C GLN A 91 -10.75 -11.50 -15.58
N ASN A 92 -10.62 -12.12 -16.77
CA ASN A 92 -9.68 -13.23 -16.99
C ASN A 92 -8.93 -13.15 -18.34
N ALA A 93 -8.68 -11.95 -18.90
CA ALA A 93 -8.07 -11.87 -20.23
C ALA A 93 -6.66 -12.47 -20.29
N ILE A 94 -5.87 -12.37 -19.20
CA ILE A 94 -4.51 -12.95 -19.14
C ILE A 94 -4.55 -14.49 -19.17
N LYS A 95 -5.56 -15.11 -18.55
CA LYS A 95 -5.70 -16.58 -18.46
C LYS A 95 -5.63 -17.28 -19.82
N ASP A 96 -6.24 -16.66 -20.83
CA ASP A 96 -6.39 -17.24 -22.17
C ASP A 96 -5.19 -16.96 -23.09
N LEU A 97 -4.19 -16.20 -22.64
CA LEU A 97 -3.04 -15.82 -23.44
C LEU A 97 -1.96 -16.93 -23.48
N PRO A 98 -1.17 -16.98 -24.56
CA PRO A 98 0.02 -17.83 -24.62
C PRO A 98 1.00 -17.54 -23.47
N GLU A 99 1.80 -18.55 -23.12
CA GLU A 99 2.75 -18.53 -22.00
C GLU A 99 3.71 -17.34 -22.03
N CYS A 100 4.21 -16.93 -23.19
CA CYS A 100 5.12 -15.80 -23.30
C CYS A 100 4.49 -14.46 -22.87
N PHE A 101 3.19 -14.25 -23.11
CA PHE A 101 2.48 -13.08 -22.59
C PHE A 101 2.29 -13.17 -21.07
N ARG A 102 2.07 -14.38 -20.54
CA ARG A 102 1.94 -14.64 -19.10
C ARG A 102 3.28 -14.54 -18.34
N ARG A 103 4.41 -14.63 -19.07
CA ARG A 103 5.78 -14.38 -18.60
C ARG A 103 6.25 -12.94 -18.81
N ASP A 104 5.53 -12.14 -19.60
CA ASP A 104 5.95 -10.77 -19.88
C ASP A 104 5.71 -9.87 -18.66
N ARG A 105 6.79 -9.46 -18.01
CA ARG A 105 6.75 -8.62 -16.80
C ARG A 105 5.99 -7.30 -17.02
N THR A 106 6.16 -6.68 -18.18
CA THR A 106 5.58 -5.36 -18.47
C THR A 106 4.07 -5.47 -18.65
N LEU A 107 3.61 -6.45 -19.41
CA LEU A 107 2.19 -6.72 -19.62
C LEU A 107 1.51 -7.11 -18.31
N ILE A 108 2.10 -8.01 -17.53
CA ILE A 108 1.54 -8.45 -16.25
C ILE A 108 1.47 -7.28 -15.26
N LEU A 109 2.50 -6.44 -15.19
CA LEU A 109 2.48 -5.24 -14.35
C LEU A 109 1.35 -4.28 -14.75
N LYS A 110 1.21 -3.98 -16.05
CA LYS A 110 0.14 -3.12 -16.56
C LYS A 110 -1.25 -3.73 -16.34
N ALA A 111 -1.38 -5.05 -16.47
CA ALA A 111 -2.63 -5.76 -16.20
C ALA A 111 -3.02 -5.68 -14.71
N VAL A 112 -2.05 -5.82 -13.80
CA VAL A 112 -2.25 -5.68 -12.35
C VAL A 112 -2.72 -4.28 -11.97
N LEU A 113 -2.18 -3.24 -12.62
CA LEU A 113 -2.61 -1.85 -12.40
C LEU A 113 -4.09 -1.62 -12.74
N LEU A 114 -4.64 -2.38 -13.71
CA LEU A 114 -6.07 -2.34 -14.05
C LEU A 114 -6.89 -3.22 -13.12
N ASP A 115 -6.40 -4.43 -12.85
CA ASP A 115 -7.03 -5.43 -11.99
C ASP A 115 -5.96 -6.37 -11.41
N TYR A 116 -5.74 -6.26 -10.10
CA TYR A 116 -4.73 -7.05 -9.41
C TYR A 116 -4.98 -8.56 -9.47
N GLU A 117 -6.23 -8.99 -9.73
CA GLU A 117 -6.58 -10.40 -9.86
C GLU A 117 -5.99 -11.04 -11.11
N GLN A 118 -5.53 -10.25 -12.09
CA GLN A 118 -4.83 -10.78 -13.27
C GLN A 118 -3.53 -11.50 -12.91
N PHE A 119 -2.90 -11.16 -11.78
CA PHE A 119 -1.65 -11.78 -11.37
C PHE A 119 -1.78 -13.29 -11.09
N GLN A 120 -2.98 -13.78 -10.77
CA GLN A 120 -3.24 -15.21 -10.57
C GLN A 120 -2.96 -16.04 -11.83
N TYR A 121 -2.96 -15.41 -13.00
CA TYR A 121 -2.73 -16.04 -14.30
C TYR A 121 -1.32 -15.81 -14.83
N ALA A 122 -0.47 -15.06 -14.12
CA ALA A 122 0.94 -14.94 -14.47
C ALA A 122 1.61 -16.33 -14.41
N ASP A 123 2.63 -16.51 -15.24
CA ASP A 123 3.44 -17.71 -15.23
C ASP A 123 4.15 -17.89 -13.88
N ASP A 124 4.39 -19.13 -13.49
CA ASP A 124 4.99 -19.49 -12.20
C ASP A 124 6.34 -18.79 -12.00
N SER A 125 7.12 -18.63 -13.08
CA SER A 125 8.39 -17.90 -13.04
C SER A 125 8.25 -16.45 -12.51
N LEU A 126 7.12 -15.78 -12.74
CA LEU A 126 6.85 -14.45 -12.19
C LEU A 126 6.24 -14.50 -10.79
N ARG A 127 5.47 -15.55 -10.47
CA ARG A 127 4.87 -15.74 -9.14
C ARG A 127 5.89 -16.18 -8.08
N GLU A 128 6.98 -16.79 -8.53
CA GLU A 128 8.15 -17.18 -7.73
C GLU A 128 9.24 -16.10 -7.68
N ASP A 129 9.22 -15.14 -8.61
CA ASP A 129 10.18 -14.05 -8.66
C ASP A 129 9.92 -13.04 -7.54
N ALA A 130 10.66 -13.18 -6.44
CA ALA A 130 10.60 -12.29 -5.29
C ALA A 130 10.73 -10.81 -5.66
N VAL A 131 11.62 -10.46 -6.59
CA VAL A 131 11.86 -9.06 -6.97
C VAL A 131 10.66 -8.50 -7.72
N PHE A 132 10.08 -9.31 -8.61
CA PHE A 132 8.89 -8.90 -9.34
C PHE A 132 7.67 -8.78 -8.42
N VAL A 133 7.44 -9.75 -7.54
CA VAL A 133 6.33 -9.69 -6.58
C VAL A 133 6.47 -8.49 -5.64
N GLU A 134 7.67 -8.23 -5.10
CA GLU A 134 7.92 -7.03 -4.29
C GLU A 134 7.55 -5.72 -5.00
N ARG A 135 7.81 -5.63 -6.30
CA ARG A 135 7.40 -4.48 -7.10
C ARG A 135 5.88 -4.36 -7.19
N LEU A 136 5.18 -5.49 -7.36
CA LEU A 136 3.71 -5.53 -7.34
C LEU A 136 3.13 -5.15 -5.98
N LEU A 137 3.81 -5.49 -4.87
CA LEU A 137 3.33 -5.15 -3.53
C LEU A 137 3.26 -3.65 -3.27
N LYS A 138 4.10 -2.85 -3.94
CA LYS A 138 4.02 -1.39 -3.85
C LYS A 138 2.71 -0.88 -4.42
N ILE A 139 2.21 -1.50 -5.49
CA ILE A 139 1.06 -0.99 -6.23
C ILE A 139 -0.26 -1.66 -5.85
N SER A 140 -0.23 -2.96 -5.60
CA SER A 140 -1.39 -3.81 -5.34
C SER A 140 -0.99 -4.93 -4.38
N PRO A 141 -0.91 -4.63 -3.08
CA PRO A 141 -0.52 -5.61 -2.05
C PRO A 141 -1.29 -6.92 -2.08
N GLU A 142 -2.55 -6.87 -2.53
CA GLU A 142 -3.45 -8.01 -2.65
C GLU A 142 -2.94 -9.06 -3.65
N THR A 143 -2.03 -8.70 -4.56
CA THR A 143 -1.33 -9.65 -5.44
C THR A 143 -0.54 -10.71 -4.67
N LEU A 144 -0.12 -10.41 -3.44
CA LEU A 144 0.60 -11.35 -2.59
C LEU A 144 -0.16 -12.66 -2.41
N LYS A 145 -1.50 -12.64 -2.42
CA LYS A 145 -2.35 -13.83 -2.29
C LYS A 145 -2.09 -14.87 -3.39
N PHE A 146 -1.58 -14.45 -4.55
CA PHE A 146 -1.28 -15.30 -5.70
C PHE A 146 0.20 -15.64 -5.86
N ALA A 147 1.09 -15.05 -5.06
CA ALA A 147 2.51 -15.38 -5.04
C ALA A 147 2.72 -16.85 -4.64
N ALA A 148 3.85 -17.41 -5.10
CA ALA A 148 4.22 -18.78 -4.83
C ALA A 148 4.21 -19.08 -3.31
N PRO A 149 3.70 -20.26 -2.88
CA PRO A 149 3.68 -20.65 -1.46
C PRO A 149 5.04 -20.53 -0.77
N GLU A 150 6.13 -20.74 -1.51
CA GLU A 150 7.52 -20.65 -1.06
C GLU A 150 7.86 -19.22 -0.62
N LEU A 151 7.47 -18.21 -1.41
CA LEU A 151 7.64 -16.80 -1.03
C LEU A 151 6.81 -16.44 0.20
N ARG A 152 5.56 -16.90 0.27
CA ARG A 152 4.67 -16.69 1.42
C ARG A 152 5.11 -17.43 2.68
N SER A 153 6.00 -18.42 2.54
CA SER A 153 6.63 -19.16 3.64
C SER A 153 8.03 -18.68 3.97
N SER A 154 8.62 -17.83 3.12
CA SER A 154 9.93 -17.24 3.34
C SER A 154 9.84 -16.12 4.37
N GLN A 155 10.50 -16.31 5.50
CA GLN A 155 10.61 -15.29 6.53
C GLN A 155 11.17 -13.99 5.95
N ALA A 156 12.32 -14.03 5.28
CA ALA A 156 12.98 -12.83 4.75
C ALA A 156 12.09 -12.06 3.76
N PHE A 157 11.40 -12.78 2.88
CA PHE A 157 10.47 -12.17 1.94
C PHE A 157 9.27 -11.56 2.67
N MET A 158 8.64 -12.29 3.61
CA MET A 158 7.48 -11.79 4.33
C MET A 158 7.80 -10.62 5.27
N GLU A 159 9.00 -10.55 5.85
CA GLU A 159 9.45 -9.37 6.59
C GLU A 159 9.47 -8.13 5.68
N LYS A 160 9.99 -8.28 4.46
CA LYS A 160 10.04 -7.20 3.47
C LYS A 160 8.65 -6.86 2.91
N ALA A 161 7.83 -7.86 2.63
CA ALA A 161 6.46 -7.69 2.16
C ALA A 161 5.59 -6.94 3.20
N THR A 162 5.77 -7.23 4.49
CA THR A 162 5.08 -6.52 5.60
C THR A 162 5.49 -5.05 5.69
N TYR A 163 6.72 -4.75 5.30
CA TYR A 163 7.18 -3.37 5.19
C TYR A 163 6.64 -2.66 3.94
N LEU A 164 6.56 -3.36 2.81
CA LEU A 164 5.94 -2.83 1.59
C LEU A 164 4.43 -2.62 1.75
N SER A 165 3.76 -3.52 2.44
CA SER A 165 2.36 -3.33 2.76
C SER A 165 2.02 -3.90 4.11
N ARG A 166 1.40 -3.04 4.92
CA ARG A 166 1.04 -3.29 6.32
C ARG A 166 0.28 -4.59 6.54
N ASP A 167 -0.66 -4.92 5.64
CA ASP A 167 -1.53 -6.09 5.79
C ASP A 167 -0.99 -7.32 5.04
N SER A 168 0.26 -7.31 4.56
CA SER A 168 0.86 -8.45 3.83
C SER A 168 0.89 -9.74 4.66
N LEU A 169 1.05 -9.65 5.99
CA LEU A 169 1.08 -10.84 6.86
C LEU A 169 -0.17 -11.70 6.78
N GLN A 170 -1.32 -11.15 6.35
CA GLN A 170 -2.54 -11.94 6.16
C GLN A 170 -2.36 -13.09 5.14
N TYR A 171 -1.39 -12.96 4.24
CA TYR A 171 -1.08 -13.94 3.20
C TYR A 171 0.10 -14.84 3.54
N ALA A 172 0.77 -14.61 4.68
CA ALA A 172 1.86 -15.46 5.14
C ALA A 172 1.38 -16.89 5.38
N SER A 173 2.28 -17.85 5.23
CA SER A 173 2.02 -19.23 5.63
C SER A 173 1.70 -19.34 7.11
N TRP A 174 0.85 -20.31 7.47
CA TRP A 174 0.51 -20.58 8.87
C TRP A 174 1.74 -20.89 9.72
N SER A 175 2.76 -21.55 9.17
CA SER A 175 4.00 -21.87 9.88
C SER A 175 4.79 -20.62 10.29
N LEU A 176 4.77 -19.54 9.49
CA LEU A 176 5.33 -18.25 9.88
C LEU A 176 4.46 -17.57 10.94
N LEU A 177 3.13 -17.58 10.77
CA LEU A 177 2.20 -16.96 11.72
C LEU A 177 2.17 -17.65 13.09
N ASP A 178 2.60 -18.92 13.17
CA ASP A 178 2.79 -19.67 14.42
C ASP A 178 4.26 -19.63 14.93
N ASN A 179 5.18 -19.01 14.18
CA ASN A 179 6.56 -18.86 14.62
C ASN A 179 6.70 -17.72 15.64
N LYS A 180 7.00 -18.09 16.90
CA LYS A 180 7.12 -17.15 18.03
C LYS A 180 8.13 -16.03 17.77
N LEU A 181 9.33 -16.35 17.27
CA LEU A 181 10.40 -15.37 17.10
C LEU A 181 10.07 -14.39 15.97
N PHE A 182 9.55 -14.91 14.86
CA PHE A 182 9.09 -14.10 13.74
C PHE A 182 7.96 -13.16 14.16
N MET A 183 6.89 -13.67 14.78
CA MET A 183 5.75 -12.84 15.18
C MET A 183 6.10 -11.83 16.26
N LYS A 184 6.96 -12.15 17.24
CA LYS A 184 7.46 -11.15 18.19
C LYS A 184 8.19 -10.01 17.48
N ARG A 185 8.99 -10.31 16.46
CA ARG A 185 9.68 -9.28 15.66
C ARG A 185 8.65 -8.43 14.88
N MET A 186 7.68 -9.05 14.23
CA MET A 186 6.66 -8.33 13.45
C MET A 186 5.78 -7.45 14.34
N ILE A 187 5.36 -7.94 15.51
CA ILE A 187 4.59 -7.19 16.52
C ILE A 187 5.43 -6.06 17.11
N ALA A 188 6.71 -6.29 17.33
CA ALA A 188 7.60 -5.23 17.77
C ALA A 188 7.63 -4.12 16.71
N ILE A 189 7.73 -4.43 15.41
CA ILE A 189 7.68 -3.43 14.34
C ILE A 189 6.35 -2.67 14.35
N ASP A 190 5.23 -3.38 14.26
CA ASP A 190 3.87 -2.84 14.33
C ASP A 190 2.98 -3.76 15.15
N SER A 191 2.46 -3.26 16.27
CA SER A 191 1.63 -4.04 17.20
C SER A 191 0.40 -4.65 16.55
N ARG A 192 -0.14 -4.03 15.49
CA ARG A 192 -1.30 -4.53 14.75
C ARG A 192 -1.08 -5.90 14.11
N ASN A 193 0.18 -6.29 13.89
CA ASN A 193 0.53 -7.63 13.43
C ASN A 193 0.09 -8.74 14.39
N TYR A 194 -0.24 -8.42 15.64
CA TYR A 194 -0.83 -9.34 16.60
C TYR A 194 -2.11 -10.01 16.06
N LYS A 195 -2.92 -9.31 15.26
CA LYS A 195 -4.17 -9.87 14.70
C LYS A 195 -3.92 -11.09 13.81
N PHE A 196 -2.75 -11.18 13.19
CA PHE A 196 -2.36 -12.26 12.28
C PHE A 196 -1.66 -13.43 12.97
N ALA A 197 -1.19 -13.26 14.21
CA ALA A 197 -0.56 -14.36 14.96
C ALA A 197 -1.52 -15.54 15.11
N SER A 198 -0.97 -16.75 15.15
CA SER A 198 -1.76 -17.95 15.46
C SER A 198 -2.45 -17.82 16.83
N ASP A 199 -3.56 -18.54 17.02
CA ASP A 199 -4.30 -18.53 18.28
C ASP A 199 -3.41 -18.94 19.47
N ARG A 200 -2.54 -19.93 19.25
CA ARG A 200 -1.53 -20.37 20.23
C ARG A 200 -0.59 -19.23 20.65
N LEU A 201 -0.11 -18.42 19.72
CA LEU A 201 0.76 -17.28 20.03
C LEU A 201 -0.01 -16.12 20.67
N LYS A 202 -1.27 -15.89 20.26
CA LYS A 202 -2.12 -14.86 20.87
C LYS A 202 -2.40 -15.12 22.35
N GLU A 203 -2.41 -16.38 22.78
CA GLU A 203 -2.53 -16.78 24.18
C GLU A 203 -1.27 -16.54 25.04
N ILE A 204 -0.12 -16.19 24.44
CA ILE A 204 1.11 -15.95 25.20
C ILE A 204 1.03 -14.56 25.85
N PRO A 205 1.04 -14.44 27.20
CA PRO A 205 0.87 -13.16 27.88
C PRO A 205 1.91 -12.11 27.52
N GLU A 206 3.15 -12.54 27.30
CA GLU A 206 4.25 -11.66 26.87
C GLU A 206 3.97 -11.00 25.52
N ILE A 207 3.50 -11.77 24.52
CA ILE A 207 3.20 -11.28 23.17
C ILE A 207 1.99 -10.34 23.20
N ALA A 208 0.95 -10.71 23.96
CA ALA A 208 -0.23 -9.89 24.14
C ALA A 208 0.10 -8.56 24.85
N ALA A 209 0.94 -8.59 25.89
CA ALA A 209 1.38 -7.39 26.60
C ALA A 209 2.14 -6.43 25.68
N ASP A 210 3.12 -6.93 24.90
CA ASP A 210 3.87 -6.14 23.93
C ASP A 210 2.93 -5.42 22.94
N ALA A 211 1.89 -6.12 22.45
CA ALA A 211 0.91 -5.55 21.54
C ALA A 211 -0.01 -4.51 22.23
N PHE A 212 -0.53 -4.81 23.42
CA PHE A 212 -1.50 -3.96 24.11
C PHE A 212 -0.89 -2.71 24.71
N GLU A 213 0.38 -2.76 25.11
CA GLU A 213 1.11 -1.57 25.58
C GLU A 213 1.19 -0.52 24.47
N ASP A 214 1.32 -0.97 23.21
CA ASP A 214 1.32 -0.08 22.06
C ASP A 214 -0.10 0.36 21.66
N ASN A 215 -1.01 -0.59 21.44
CA ASN A 215 -2.40 -0.34 21.06
C ASN A 215 -3.39 -1.23 21.81
N GLY A 216 -4.05 -0.65 22.83
CA GLY A 216 -5.03 -1.38 23.64
C GLY A 216 -6.25 -1.93 22.89
N LEU A 217 -6.61 -1.39 21.71
CA LEU A 217 -7.74 -1.92 20.92
C LEU A 217 -7.48 -3.34 20.41
N LEU A 218 -6.22 -3.78 20.36
CA LEU A 218 -5.88 -5.13 19.93
C LEU A 218 -6.41 -6.22 20.87
N LEU A 219 -6.93 -5.85 22.05
CA LEU A 219 -7.69 -6.74 22.93
C LEU A 219 -8.89 -7.38 22.20
N GLU A 220 -9.48 -6.69 21.21
CA GLU A 220 -10.55 -7.23 20.35
C GLU A 220 -10.12 -8.49 19.57
N PHE A 221 -8.83 -8.62 19.23
CA PHE A 221 -8.31 -9.77 18.50
C PHE A 221 -7.77 -10.87 19.43
N ALA A 222 -7.76 -10.63 20.73
CA ALA A 222 -7.25 -11.56 21.72
C ALA A 222 -8.28 -12.68 22.00
N PRO A 223 -7.84 -13.90 22.33
CA PRO A 223 -8.75 -14.98 22.71
C PRO A 223 -9.42 -14.71 24.07
N PRO A 224 -10.56 -15.36 24.38
CA PRO A 224 -11.34 -15.10 25.60
C PRO A 224 -10.51 -15.14 26.89
N LYS A 225 -9.56 -16.08 27.00
CA LYS A 225 -8.66 -16.22 28.14
C LYS A 225 -7.84 -14.96 28.41
N ILE A 226 -7.36 -14.30 27.36
CA ILE A 226 -6.58 -13.06 27.47
C ILE A 226 -7.50 -11.87 27.82
N ARG A 227 -8.73 -11.83 27.30
CA ARG A 227 -9.74 -10.82 27.66
C ARG A 227 -10.23 -10.93 29.11
N ALA A 228 -10.04 -12.10 29.73
CA ALA A 228 -10.32 -12.36 31.14
C ALA A 228 -9.07 -12.22 32.05
N ASP A 229 -7.88 -11.95 31.49
CA ASP A 229 -6.68 -11.68 32.29
C ASP A 229 -6.68 -10.22 32.74
N LYS A 230 -6.98 -10.00 34.03
CA LYS A 230 -7.04 -8.67 34.64
C LYS A 230 -5.75 -7.86 34.47
N LYS A 231 -4.56 -8.49 34.44
CA LYS A 231 -3.29 -7.75 34.27
C LYS A 231 -3.15 -7.25 32.83
N LEU A 232 -3.40 -8.11 31.84
CA LEU A 232 -3.33 -7.74 30.42
C LEU A 232 -4.42 -6.74 30.03
N VAL A 233 -5.64 -6.93 30.53
CA VAL A 233 -6.74 -5.98 30.35
C VAL A 233 -6.39 -4.61 30.92
N LYS A 234 -5.75 -4.53 32.10
CA LYS A 234 -5.29 -3.24 32.64
C LYS A 234 -4.27 -2.56 31.71
N ILE A 235 -3.37 -3.30 31.07
CA ILE A 235 -2.42 -2.75 30.09
C ILE A 235 -3.21 -2.17 28.91
N ALA A 236 -4.12 -2.94 28.33
CA ALA A 236 -4.95 -2.51 27.20
C ALA A 236 -5.80 -1.28 27.53
N VAL A 237 -6.53 -1.27 28.66
CA VAL A 237 -7.41 -0.16 29.07
C VAL A 237 -6.61 1.11 29.39
N ARG A 238 -5.42 0.98 29.96
CA ARG A 238 -4.52 2.12 30.18
C ARG A 238 -3.98 2.70 28.88
N SER A 239 -3.67 1.82 27.91
CA SER A 239 -3.21 2.21 26.58
C SER A 239 -4.32 2.89 25.78
N ASN A 240 -5.55 2.34 25.84
CA ASN A 240 -6.72 2.85 25.14
C ASN A 240 -8.00 2.51 25.93
N THR A 241 -8.72 3.52 26.41
CA THR A 241 -9.92 3.31 27.24
C THR A 241 -11.07 2.66 26.47
N LYS A 242 -11.15 2.84 25.14
CA LYS A 242 -12.15 2.17 24.29
C LYS A 242 -11.97 0.64 24.27
N SER A 243 -10.79 0.12 24.62
CA SER A 243 -10.58 -1.33 24.74
C SER A 243 -11.43 -1.97 25.84
N PHE A 244 -11.96 -1.19 26.78
CA PHE A 244 -12.89 -1.66 27.81
C PHE A 244 -14.13 -2.35 27.21
N ALA A 245 -14.54 -1.99 26.00
CA ALA A 245 -15.63 -2.65 25.29
C ALA A 245 -15.38 -4.15 25.04
N PHE A 246 -14.11 -4.55 24.89
CA PHE A 246 -13.68 -5.91 24.57
C PHE A 246 -13.26 -6.74 25.80
N VAL A 247 -13.35 -6.16 27.00
CA VAL A 247 -13.05 -6.87 28.25
C VAL A 247 -14.07 -7.97 28.50
N ALA A 248 -13.65 -9.10 29.07
CA ALA A 248 -14.58 -10.16 29.45
C ALA A 248 -15.64 -9.65 30.43
N ASP A 249 -16.87 -10.16 30.33
CA ASP A 249 -18.01 -9.63 31.08
C ASP A 249 -17.83 -9.75 32.60
N GLU A 250 -17.08 -10.75 33.08
CA GLU A 250 -16.77 -10.88 34.52
C GLU A 250 -15.90 -9.71 35.01
N LEU A 251 -14.98 -9.22 34.19
CA LEU A 251 -14.07 -8.12 34.53
C LEU A 251 -14.69 -6.74 34.31
N LYS A 252 -15.75 -6.60 33.51
CA LYS A 252 -16.44 -5.30 33.32
C LYS A 252 -17.04 -4.74 34.62
N LYS A 253 -17.32 -5.59 35.61
CA LYS A 253 -17.84 -5.19 36.94
C LYS A 253 -16.72 -4.78 37.92
N ASP A 254 -15.46 -4.95 37.54
CA ASP A 254 -14.33 -4.59 38.38
C ASP A 254 -14.24 -3.06 38.54
N LYS A 255 -14.36 -2.58 39.79
CA LYS A 255 -14.38 -1.15 40.11
C LYS A 255 -13.12 -0.41 39.68
N GLU A 256 -11.97 -1.08 39.72
CA GLU A 256 -10.69 -0.47 39.33
C GLU A 256 -10.63 -0.27 37.82
N LEU A 257 -11.05 -1.27 37.03
CA LEU A 257 -11.13 -1.17 35.58
C LEU A 257 -12.17 -0.14 35.12
N GLN A 258 -13.35 -0.09 35.75
CA GLN A 258 -14.34 0.95 35.46
C GLN A 258 -13.79 2.35 35.70
N LYS A 259 -13.09 2.56 36.82
CA LYS A 259 -12.45 3.84 37.13
C LYS A 259 -11.39 4.21 36.11
N LEU A 260 -10.58 3.24 35.67
CA LEU A 260 -9.56 3.46 34.62
C LEU A 260 -10.21 3.86 33.28
N ALA A 261 -11.31 3.21 32.89
CA ALA A 261 -12.04 3.52 31.66
C ALA A 261 -12.74 4.89 31.72
N GLN A 262 -13.22 5.31 32.88
CA GLN A 262 -13.95 6.57 33.09
C GLN A 262 -13.05 7.80 33.28
N GLN A 263 -11.77 7.63 33.60
CA GLN A 263 -10.90 8.73 34.05
C GLN A 263 -10.59 9.81 33.00
N LYS A 264 -11.03 9.69 31.74
CA LYS A 264 -10.66 10.63 30.67
C LYS A 264 -11.73 11.07 29.66
N THR A 265 -12.87 10.40 29.53
CA THR A 265 -13.92 10.79 28.58
C THR A 265 -15.21 11.07 29.33
N SER A 266 -15.38 12.30 29.82
CA SER A 266 -16.73 12.78 30.16
C SER A 266 -17.53 12.82 28.86
N ILE A 267 -18.56 11.99 28.70
CA ILE A 267 -19.45 11.98 27.52
C ILE A 267 -19.99 13.40 27.24
N LYS A 268 -20.24 14.18 28.29
CA LYS A 268 -20.67 15.58 28.23
C LYS A 268 -19.63 16.51 27.56
N SER A 269 -18.34 16.17 27.59
CA SER A 269 -17.30 16.93 26.89
C SER A 269 -17.21 16.57 25.41
N GLN A 270 -17.57 15.35 25.01
CA GLN A 270 -17.59 14.96 23.59
C GLN A 270 -18.74 15.63 22.83
N GLU A 271 -19.93 15.72 23.41
CA GLU A 271 -21.07 16.41 22.78
C GLU A 271 -20.79 17.92 22.63
N SER A 272 -20.29 18.55 23.69
CA SER A 272 -19.84 19.96 23.64
C SER A 272 -18.74 20.19 22.62
N LEU A 273 -17.80 19.24 22.46
CA LEU A 273 -16.75 19.31 21.46
C LEU A 273 -17.32 19.21 20.04
N LYS A 274 -18.21 18.25 19.76
CA LYS A 274 -18.84 18.11 18.45
C LYS A 274 -19.61 19.39 18.07
N LYS A 275 -20.38 19.92 19.01
CA LYS A 275 -21.09 21.20 18.84
C LYS A 275 -20.14 22.36 18.55
N PHE A 276 -19.05 22.48 19.32
CA PHE A 276 -18.02 23.50 19.09
C PHE A 276 -17.42 23.40 17.69
N LEU A 277 -17.10 22.18 17.23
CA LEU A 277 -16.51 21.97 15.90
C LEU A 277 -17.49 22.40 14.79
N GLN A 278 -18.77 22.03 14.92
CA GLN A 278 -19.81 22.41 13.97
C GLN A 278 -20.02 23.93 13.90
N GLU A 279 -20.10 24.60 15.06
CA GLU A 279 -20.29 26.05 15.13
C GLU A 279 -19.11 26.86 14.57
N ASN A 280 -17.89 26.30 14.62
CA ASN A 280 -16.68 27.05 14.31
C ASN A 280 -16.03 26.70 12.96
N TYR A 281 -16.31 25.52 12.40
CA TYR A 281 -15.61 25.02 11.22
C TYR A 281 -16.51 24.48 10.10
N THR A 282 -17.84 24.32 10.28
CA THR A 282 -18.73 23.76 9.22
C THR A 282 -19.87 24.69 8.75
N GLY A 283 -19.65 26.01 8.75
CA GLY A 283 -20.67 26.99 8.31
C GLY A 283 -20.70 27.22 6.79
N ILE A 284 -21.89 27.37 6.20
CA ILE A 284 -22.08 27.76 4.80
C ILE A 284 -21.53 29.18 4.59
N HIS A 285 -20.37 29.30 3.94
CA HIS A 285 -19.80 30.59 3.57
C HIS A 285 -20.31 31.03 2.19
N ASP A 286 -20.83 32.26 2.12
CA ASP A 286 -21.35 32.89 0.91
C ASP A 286 -20.25 32.93 -0.18
N LYS A 287 -20.48 32.25 -1.31
CA LYS A 287 -19.50 31.96 -2.39
C LYS A 287 -18.82 33.18 -3.04
N LYS A 288 -19.18 34.41 -2.64
CA LYS A 288 -18.70 35.67 -3.21
C LYS A 288 -17.33 36.13 -2.69
N ASN A 289 -16.74 35.47 -1.69
CA ASN A 289 -15.42 35.84 -1.17
C ASN A 289 -14.55 34.60 -0.93
N LEU A 290 -14.07 33.96 -2.00
CA LEU A 290 -13.09 32.87 -1.94
C LEU A 290 -11.80 33.27 -1.18
N GLY A 291 -11.44 34.56 -1.17
CA GLY A 291 -10.34 35.09 -0.35
C GLY A 291 -10.56 35.00 1.17
N LYS A 292 -11.77 34.66 1.64
CA LYS A 292 -12.11 34.42 3.06
C LYS A 292 -12.24 32.93 3.43
N VAL A 293 -11.95 32.00 2.51
CA VAL A 293 -11.98 30.54 2.79
C VAL A 293 -10.80 30.09 3.68
N PHE A 294 -9.91 31.01 4.10
CA PHE A 294 -8.74 30.73 4.96
C PHE A 294 -8.89 31.11 6.45
N VAL A 295 -10.09 31.41 6.97
CA VAL A 295 -10.26 31.93 8.34
C VAL A 295 -10.55 30.81 9.36
N GLY A 296 -9.57 29.96 9.69
CA GLY A 296 -9.82 28.88 10.67
C GLY A 296 -8.59 28.26 11.36
N LYS A 297 -7.44 28.18 10.68
CA LYS A 297 -6.23 27.57 11.26
C LYS A 297 -5.72 28.38 12.46
N ALA A 298 -5.40 27.70 13.55
CA ALA A 298 -4.92 28.27 14.80
C ALA A 298 -5.88 29.29 15.46
N LYS A 299 -7.18 29.26 15.15
CA LYS A 299 -8.17 30.24 15.64
C LYS A 299 -8.23 30.31 17.18
N PHE A 300 -8.08 29.18 17.86
CA PHE A 300 -8.09 29.09 19.33
C PHE A 300 -6.72 28.70 19.92
N PHE A 301 -5.68 28.68 19.09
CA PHE A 301 -4.32 28.39 19.53
C PHE A 301 -3.65 29.65 20.13
N GLU A 302 -3.48 29.66 21.44
CA GLU A 302 -3.10 30.88 22.16
C GLU A 302 -1.62 31.28 22.07
N LYS A 303 -0.66 30.39 21.71
CA LYS A 303 0.78 30.71 21.45
C LYS A 303 1.67 29.47 21.20
N ASN A 304 2.79 29.69 20.48
CA ASN A 304 3.99 28.82 20.32
C ASN A 304 3.99 27.81 19.17
N LYS A 305 3.70 28.29 17.97
CA LYS A 305 4.08 27.61 16.75
C LYS A 305 5.59 27.77 16.53
N ILE A 306 6.30 26.66 16.35
CA ILE A 306 7.74 26.70 16.10
C ILE A 306 7.97 26.81 14.59
N ILE A 307 7.20 26.04 13.79
CA ILE A 307 7.31 25.99 12.31
C ILE A 307 5.91 25.81 11.69
N ASP A 308 5.59 26.55 10.63
CA ASP A 308 4.69 26.13 9.52
C ASP A 308 5.42 26.30 8.22
N ARG A 309 5.26 25.32 7.34
CA ARG A 309 5.56 25.36 5.92
C ARG A 309 4.32 24.80 5.23
N ASN A 310 3.52 25.70 4.63
CA ASN A 310 2.18 25.34 4.18
C ASN A 310 2.15 24.47 2.91
N TYR A 311 3.23 24.35 2.15
CA TYR A 311 3.24 23.58 0.90
C TYR A 311 4.63 23.06 0.58
N VAL A 312 4.81 21.73 0.61
CA VAL A 312 6.05 21.03 0.23
C VAL A 312 6.01 20.43 -1.17
N THR A 313 4.89 20.56 -1.90
CA THR A 313 4.71 20.00 -3.25
C THR A 313 4.02 21.02 -4.18
N LYS A 314 4.26 20.90 -5.50
CA LYS A 314 3.59 21.66 -6.56
C LYS A 314 3.45 20.83 -7.84
N TRP A 315 2.41 21.08 -8.63
CA TRP A 315 2.25 20.50 -9.96
C TRP A 315 3.16 21.19 -10.97
N GLN A 316 3.94 20.42 -11.72
CA GLN A 316 4.71 20.87 -12.86
C GLN A 316 4.17 20.20 -14.12
N ARG A 317 3.66 21.00 -15.05
CA ARG A 317 3.28 20.54 -16.39
C ARG A 317 4.53 20.48 -17.26
N SER A 318 4.73 19.35 -17.93
CA SER A 318 5.76 19.08 -18.92
C SER A 318 5.08 18.80 -20.25
N LEU A 319 5.63 19.35 -21.33
CA LEU A 319 5.19 19.06 -22.69
C LEU A 319 6.16 18.03 -23.26
N ASN A 320 5.71 16.79 -23.46
CA ASN A 320 6.56 15.75 -24.01
C ASN A 320 6.42 15.73 -25.55
N PHE A 321 7.50 16.11 -26.24
CA PHE A 321 7.54 16.25 -27.69
C PHE A 321 7.96 14.97 -28.44
N TYR A 322 8.10 13.82 -27.75
CA TYR A 322 8.77 12.64 -28.30
C TYR A 322 7.89 11.56 -28.95
N ASN A 323 6.57 11.77 -29.09
CA ASN A 323 5.72 10.88 -29.91
C ASN A 323 5.32 11.55 -31.23
N ILE A 324 6.27 11.62 -32.17
CA ILE A 324 5.99 12.00 -33.55
C ILE A 324 5.63 10.74 -34.34
N GLU A 325 4.40 10.27 -34.17
CA GLU A 325 3.64 9.50 -35.15
C GLU A 325 2.16 9.55 -34.72
N GLY A 326 1.50 10.69 -34.98
CA GLY A 326 0.06 10.85 -34.69
C GLY A 326 -0.41 12.23 -34.18
N GLY A 327 0.48 13.18 -33.90
CA GLY A 327 0.10 14.58 -33.67
C GLY A 327 -0.58 14.91 -32.33
N HIS A 328 -0.64 13.99 -31.37
CA HIS A 328 -1.12 14.29 -30.02
C HIS A 328 0.06 14.67 -29.10
N VAL A 329 0.05 15.93 -28.62
CA VAL A 329 0.94 16.38 -27.55
C VAL A 329 0.43 15.74 -26.25
N ALA A 330 1.19 14.79 -25.69
CA ALA A 330 0.93 14.31 -24.36
C ALA A 330 1.37 15.39 -23.37
N GLU A 331 0.41 15.93 -22.63
CA GLU A 331 0.69 16.83 -21.52
C GLU A 331 0.89 15.99 -20.27
N ASP A 332 2.13 15.94 -19.79
CA ASP A 332 2.45 15.22 -18.57
C ASP A 332 2.47 16.21 -17.40
N ALA A 333 1.61 16.01 -16.40
CA ALA A 333 1.65 16.77 -15.16
C ALA A 333 2.31 15.90 -14.09
N ARG A 334 3.41 16.37 -13.50
CA ARG A 334 4.09 15.66 -12.40
C ARG A 334 4.07 16.46 -11.11
N LEU A 335 3.92 15.77 -9.99
CA LEU A 335 4.04 16.38 -8.66
C LEU A 335 5.52 16.47 -8.31
N ILE A 336 6.01 17.67 -8.04
CA ILE A 336 7.39 17.90 -7.60
C ILE A 336 7.40 18.52 -6.21
N ALA A 337 8.51 18.38 -5.49
CA ALA A 337 8.73 19.14 -4.27
C ALA A 337 8.67 20.65 -4.59
N ALA A 338 7.98 21.43 -3.74
CA ALA A 338 7.89 22.88 -3.87
C ALA A 338 9.29 23.47 -3.65
N ASP A 339 9.94 23.84 -4.77
CA ASP A 339 11.26 24.48 -4.92
C ASP A 339 12.14 24.69 -3.68
N SER A 340 13.35 24.17 -3.79
CA SER A 340 14.59 24.32 -3.01
C SER A 340 15.05 25.76 -2.68
N ARG A 341 14.27 26.81 -3.00
CA ARG A 341 14.63 28.22 -2.79
C ARG A 341 14.45 28.69 -1.34
N ASN A 342 13.66 27.98 -0.55
CA ASN A 342 13.74 28.06 0.91
C ASN A 342 14.69 26.95 1.35
N HIS A 343 15.85 27.30 1.90
CA HIS A 343 16.80 26.35 2.48
C HIS A 343 16.02 25.23 3.19
N GLN A 344 16.10 23.99 2.68
CA GLN A 344 15.54 22.84 3.37
C GLN A 344 16.39 22.64 4.62
N ILE A 345 15.98 23.32 5.69
CA ILE A 345 16.52 23.10 7.02
C ILE A 345 16.14 21.66 7.35
N SER A 346 17.16 20.80 7.50
CA SER A 346 16.96 19.42 7.90
C SER A 346 16.05 19.38 9.12
N TRP A 347 15.11 18.44 9.16
CA TRP A 347 14.24 18.29 10.32
C TRP A 347 15.02 18.12 11.63
N ARG A 348 16.26 17.63 11.59
CA ARG A 348 17.13 17.55 12.78
C ARG A 348 17.43 18.91 13.37
N GLU A 349 17.66 19.92 12.54
CA GLU A 349 17.93 21.29 12.97
C GLU A 349 16.69 21.92 13.62
N ASP A 350 15.51 21.66 13.06
CA ASP A 350 14.22 22.07 13.61
C ASP A 350 14.00 21.45 15.02
N PHE A 351 14.52 20.23 15.24
CA PHE A 351 14.40 19.47 16.48
C PHE A 351 15.64 19.55 17.40
N LYS A 352 16.64 20.39 17.12
CA LYS A 352 17.91 20.43 17.88
C LYS A 352 17.77 20.65 19.38
N LYS A 353 16.68 21.29 19.82
CA LYS A 353 16.34 21.49 21.24
C LYS A 353 15.83 20.22 21.93
N TYR A 354 15.59 19.15 21.18
CA TYR A 354 14.96 17.91 21.63
C TYR A 354 15.74 16.66 21.15
N PRO A 355 17.04 16.52 21.45
CA PRO A 355 17.89 15.46 20.88
C PRO A 355 17.39 14.03 21.18
N ASP A 356 16.80 13.80 22.35
CA ASP A 356 16.22 12.49 22.70
C ASP A 356 15.00 12.14 21.84
N LEU A 357 14.22 13.15 21.44
CA LEU A 357 13.08 12.95 20.53
C LEU A 357 13.58 12.70 19.10
N THR A 358 14.59 13.44 18.64
CA THR A 358 15.24 13.21 17.34
C THR A 358 15.71 11.76 17.23
N LYS A 359 16.46 11.25 18.22
CA LYS A 359 16.91 9.85 18.27
C LYS A 359 15.75 8.86 18.27
N LYS A 360 14.66 9.18 18.97
CA LYS A 360 13.45 8.33 19.00
C LYS A 360 12.78 8.25 17.63
N ILE A 361 12.69 9.36 16.90
CA ILE A 361 12.14 9.43 15.55
C ILE A 361 13.04 8.66 14.56
N GLU A 362 14.36 8.85 14.63
CA GLU A 362 15.31 8.11 13.80
C GLU A 362 15.20 6.61 14.03
N LYS A 363 15.19 6.17 15.29
CA LYS A 363 15.03 4.76 15.64
C LYS A 363 13.69 4.22 15.15
N PHE A 364 12.63 5.03 15.16
CA PHE A 364 11.33 4.64 14.60
C PHE A 364 11.46 4.36 13.09
N PHE A 365 12.03 5.27 12.31
CA PHE A 365 12.19 5.06 10.86
C PHE A 365 13.14 3.91 10.51
N LEU A 366 14.27 3.77 11.21
CA LEU A 366 15.23 2.68 11.01
C LEU A 366 14.62 1.31 11.33
N LYS A 367 13.80 1.23 12.39
CA LYS A 367 13.07 0.00 12.75
C LYS A 367 12.04 -0.40 11.68
N HIS A 368 11.58 0.57 10.90
CA HIS A 368 10.73 0.36 9.74
C HIS A 368 11.56 0.48 8.45
N ASN A 369 12.81 0.00 8.41
CA ASN A 369 13.63 -0.15 7.19
C ASN A 369 13.72 1.07 6.25
N VAL A 370 13.45 2.28 6.74
CA VAL A 370 13.61 3.50 5.93
C VAL A 370 15.09 3.79 5.83
N ALA A 371 15.60 3.91 4.60
CA ALA A 371 17.02 4.13 4.35
C ALA A 371 17.51 5.43 5.01
N ALA A 372 18.75 5.43 5.54
CA ALA A 372 19.28 6.57 6.31
C ALA A 372 19.27 7.89 5.51
N ASN A 373 19.59 7.83 4.22
CA ASN A 373 19.50 8.97 3.30
C ASN A 373 18.07 9.54 3.15
N THR A 374 17.06 8.67 3.24
CA THR A 374 15.64 9.05 3.23
C THR A 374 15.30 9.81 4.50
N ILE A 375 15.74 9.29 5.65
CA ILE A 375 15.54 9.92 6.96
C ILE A 375 16.25 11.28 7.01
N GLU A 376 17.43 11.39 6.43
CA GLU A 376 18.21 12.64 6.37
C GLU A 376 17.54 13.75 5.59
N ASN A 377 16.86 13.40 4.50
CA ASN A 377 16.22 14.34 3.59
C ASN A 377 14.78 14.70 3.99
N LEU A 378 14.24 14.13 5.07
CA LEU A 378 12.94 14.54 5.59
C LEU A 378 12.92 16.04 5.96
N SER A 379 11.79 16.68 5.71
CA SER A 379 11.55 18.08 6.05
C SER A 379 10.37 18.20 7.02
N THR A 380 10.47 19.10 8.00
CA THR A 380 9.35 19.40 8.89
C THR A 380 8.33 20.27 8.15
N THR A 381 7.08 19.84 8.02
CA THR A 381 6.02 20.70 7.45
C THR A 381 5.45 21.62 8.52
N TYR A 382 5.16 21.08 9.70
CA TYR A 382 4.80 21.88 10.87
C TYR A 382 5.40 21.28 12.14
N LEU A 383 5.66 22.15 13.11
CA LEU A 383 6.08 21.78 14.46
C LEU A 383 5.48 22.77 15.46
N TRP A 384 4.52 22.31 16.25
CA TRP A 384 3.80 23.14 17.20
C TRP A 384 4.07 22.68 18.61
N ARG A 385 4.32 23.64 19.50
CA ARG A 385 4.40 23.38 20.93
C ARG A 385 3.03 23.53 21.55
N VAL A 386 2.44 22.40 21.95
CA VAL A 386 1.05 22.32 22.44
C VAL A 386 0.94 22.72 23.91
N LYS A 387 1.85 22.22 24.77
CA LYS A 387 1.86 22.55 26.21
C LYS A 387 3.27 22.55 26.81
N ASN A 388 3.48 23.31 27.89
CA ASN A 388 4.80 23.50 28.52
C ASN A 388 5.09 22.56 29.71
N LYS A 389 4.13 22.37 30.65
CA LYS A 389 4.37 21.61 31.89
C LYS A 389 4.66 20.12 31.63
N SER A 390 3.89 19.51 30.74
CA SER A 390 4.17 18.19 30.17
C SER A 390 4.53 18.40 28.70
N LEU A 391 5.73 18.93 28.43
CA LEU A 391 6.13 19.42 27.11
C LEU A 391 5.59 18.51 25.99
N THR A 392 4.68 19.04 25.18
CA THR A 392 4.07 18.28 24.08
C THR A 392 4.29 19.01 22.76
N LEU A 393 4.70 18.25 21.76
CA LEU A 393 4.95 18.69 20.40
C LEU A 393 4.02 17.92 19.48
N ALA A 394 3.40 18.61 18.53
CA ALA A 394 2.69 18.01 17.41
C ALA A 394 3.40 18.41 16.13
N PHE A 395 3.72 17.44 15.27
CA PHE A 395 4.55 17.68 14.11
C PHE A 395 4.22 16.76 12.93
N ASN A 396 4.66 17.17 11.75
CA ASN A 396 4.74 16.31 10.58
C ASN A 396 6.12 16.43 9.93
N LEU A 397 6.67 15.27 9.57
CA LEU A 397 7.86 15.13 8.73
C LEU A 397 7.43 14.59 7.37
N TYR A 398 8.00 15.09 6.29
CA TYR A 398 7.59 14.76 4.93
C TYR A 398 8.77 14.79 3.97
N LEU A 399 8.79 13.83 3.04
CA LEU A 399 9.68 13.79 1.88
C LEU A 399 8.90 13.25 0.68
N LEU A 400 8.91 14.00 -0.42
CA LEU A 400 8.47 13.56 -1.73
C LEU A 400 9.72 13.37 -2.61
N ARG A 401 9.77 12.26 -3.33
CA ARG A 401 10.76 12.01 -4.37
C ARG A 401 10.06 11.55 -5.64
N ASP A 402 10.58 11.98 -6.76
CA ASP A 402 10.24 11.40 -8.05
C ASP A 402 10.53 9.90 -8.02
N SER A 403 9.69 9.09 -8.66
CA SER A 403 10.06 7.70 -8.91
C SER A 403 10.93 7.60 -10.15
N THR A 404 11.96 6.75 -10.08
CA THR A 404 12.77 6.34 -11.23
C THR A 404 12.19 5.11 -11.93
N ASP A 405 10.95 4.72 -11.61
CA ASP A 405 10.30 3.55 -12.19
C ASP A 405 9.59 3.95 -13.50
N ASP A 406 10.33 3.84 -14.61
CA ASP A 406 9.86 4.21 -15.96
C ASP A 406 8.62 3.45 -16.40
N ILE A 407 8.35 2.27 -15.83
CA ILE A 407 7.19 1.45 -16.23
C ILE A 407 5.92 1.92 -15.51
N LEU A 408 6.04 2.44 -14.29
CA LEU A 408 4.92 3.05 -13.56
C LEU A 408 4.61 4.47 -14.05
N GLY A 409 5.57 5.13 -14.71
CA GLY A 409 5.37 6.42 -15.37
C GLY A 409 5.55 7.65 -14.46
N PRO A 410 5.43 8.87 -15.04
CA PRO A 410 5.71 10.15 -14.35
C PRO A 410 4.73 10.46 -13.20
N ASP A 411 3.64 9.73 -13.16
CA ASP A 411 2.54 9.79 -12.21
C ASP A 411 2.86 9.13 -10.86
N PHE A 412 3.93 8.33 -10.81
CA PHE A 412 4.33 7.60 -9.61
C PHE A 412 5.44 8.34 -8.84
N ALA A 413 5.21 8.57 -7.54
CA ALA A 413 6.17 9.25 -6.67
C ALA A 413 6.30 8.53 -5.32
N ASN A 414 7.52 8.54 -4.79
CA ASN A 414 7.84 7.95 -3.48
C ASN A 414 7.62 9.01 -2.40
N ILE A 415 6.74 8.73 -1.43
CA ILE A 415 6.43 9.62 -0.31
C ILE A 415 6.79 8.93 1.00
N THR A 416 7.55 9.62 1.85
CA THR A 416 7.73 9.23 3.24
C THR A 416 7.20 10.33 4.14
N SER A 417 6.23 10.02 5.00
CA SER A 417 5.58 11.00 5.88
C SER A 417 5.35 10.42 7.27
N LEU A 418 5.47 11.25 8.30
CA LEU A 418 5.17 10.91 9.69
C LEU A 418 4.48 12.07 10.37
N SER A 419 3.21 11.88 10.75
CA SER A 419 2.45 12.79 11.61
C SER A 419 2.33 12.19 13.00
N ALA A 420 2.78 12.93 14.01
CA ALA A 420 2.85 12.43 15.37
C ALA A 420 2.63 13.51 16.44
N ILE A 421 2.20 13.06 17.62
CA ILE A 421 2.19 13.86 18.85
C ILE A 421 3.20 13.23 19.83
N ALA A 422 4.19 14.00 20.25
CA ALA A 422 5.20 13.56 21.22
C ALA A 422 5.10 14.35 22.53
N GLN A 423 5.06 13.64 23.65
CA GLN A 423 4.99 14.24 24.98
C GLN A 423 6.15 13.78 25.86
N LYS A 424 6.80 14.73 26.52
CA LYS A 424 7.88 14.46 27.48
C LYS A 424 7.31 14.05 28.84
N ARG A 425 7.70 12.88 29.32
CA ARG A 425 7.36 12.29 30.63
C ARG A 425 8.66 11.99 31.39
N GLY A 426 9.02 12.89 32.32
CA GLY A 426 10.31 12.82 33.01
C GLY A 426 11.47 12.89 32.01
N LYS A 427 12.24 11.81 31.91
CA LYS A 427 13.37 11.67 30.96
C LYS A 427 12.98 11.01 29.63
N LYS A 428 11.75 10.49 29.49
CA LYS A 428 11.31 9.75 28.29
C LYS A 428 10.36 10.58 27.44
N TRP A 429 10.33 10.30 26.13
CA TRP A 429 9.33 10.80 25.20
C TRP A 429 8.33 9.69 24.89
N GLU A 430 7.06 9.95 25.10
CA GLU A 430 5.98 9.14 24.55
C GLU A 430 5.57 9.72 23.21
N MET A 431 5.50 8.89 22.17
CA MET A 431 5.21 9.32 20.80
C MET A 431 3.99 8.55 20.30
N THR A 432 2.94 9.30 19.97
CA THR A 432 1.72 8.77 19.36
C THR A 432 1.79 9.01 17.87
N ILE A 433 1.83 7.93 17.08
CA ILE A 433 1.76 8.02 15.62
C ILE A 433 0.30 8.21 15.23
N LEU A 434 0.01 9.28 14.50
CA LEU A 434 -1.33 9.53 13.95
C LEU A 434 -1.41 8.88 12.58
N GLN A 435 -0.40 9.15 11.75
CA GLN A 435 -0.24 8.59 10.42
C GLN A 435 1.24 8.45 10.13
N VAL A 436 1.58 7.34 9.48
CA VAL A 436 2.85 7.16 8.80
C VAL A 436 2.55 6.69 7.39
N ILE A 437 3.28 7.21 6.43
CA ILE A 437 3.28 6.75 5.03
C ILE A 437 4.73 6.39 4.75
N PHE A 438 4.98 5.13 4.50
CA PHE A 438 6.27 4.71 3.94
C PHE A 438 6.17 4.76 2.42
N ASP A 439 7.29 5.03 1.75
CA ASP A 439 7.37 5.00 0.28
C ASP A 439 6.97 3.64 -0.28
N SER A 440 7.16 2.62 0.54
CA SER A 440 6.79 1.24 0.33
C SER A 440 5.27 1.00 0.33
N GLU A 441 4.48 1.75 1.11
CA GLU A 441 3.03 1.56 1.38
C GLU A 441 2.09 2.29 0.37
N ILE A 442 2.61 2.88 -0.71
CA ILE A 442 1.84 3.77 -1.58
C ILE A 442 0.97 3.01 -2.59
N LYS A 443 -0.33 2.90 -2.29
CA LYS A 443 -1.34 2.51 -3.28
C LYS A 443 -1.33 3.48 -4.48
N VAL A 444 -1.29 2.92 -5.69
CA VAL A 444 -1.35 3.66 -6.95
C VAL A 444 -2.70 4.36 -7.07
N GLU A 445 -2.68 5.66 -6.86
CA GLU A 445 -3.61 6.62 -7.46
C GLU A 445 -2.93 8.00 -7.35
N VAL A 446 -1.95 8.15 -8.23
CA VAL A 446 -1.51 9.37 -8.91
C VAL A 446 -2.24 10.64 -8.46
N ALA A 447 -1.48 11.63 -7.98
CA ALA A 447 -1.87 13.03 -8.12
C ALA A 447 -3.15 13.53 -7.41
N TYR A 448 -3.27 13.41 -6.08
CA TYR A 448 -4.16 14.28 -5.26
C TYR A 448 -5.58 14.61 -5.79
N GLU A 449 -6.21 13.69 -6.51
CA GLU A 449 -7.67 13.60 -6.59
C GLU A 449 -8.14 12.22 -6.07
N ASN A 450 -7.21 11.30 -5.76
CA ASN A 450 -7.51 9.94 -5.30
C ASN A 450 -6.56 9.33 -4.23
N GLY A 451 -5.46 9.99 -3.80
CA GLY A 451 -4.39 9.30 -3.04
C GLY A 451 -3.71 10.08 -1.90
N HIS A 452 -3.79 9.48 -0.69
CA HIS A 452 -3.10 9.78 0.58
C HIS A 452 -3.72 10.80 1.54
N ARG A 453 -3.81 10.36 2.80
CA ARG A 453 -4.34 11.09 3.94
C ARG A 453 -3.30 12.07 4.50
N HIS A 454 -3.47 13.36 4.22
CA HIS A 454 -2.63 14.42 4.78
C HIS A 454 -3.19 14.91 6.11
N TYR A 455 -2.35 14.86 7.15
CA TYR A 455 -2.67 15.44 8.45
C TYR A 455 -2.11 16.85 8.52
N GLU A 456 -2.96 17.85 8.47
CA GLU A 456 -2.60 19.22 8.77
C GLU A 456 -3.00 19.54 10.22
N LEU A 457 -2.06 20.03 11.03
CA LEU A 457 -2.43 20.53 12.35
C LEU A 457 -3.24 21.81 12.23
N TRP A 458 -4.52 21.74 12.60
CA TRP A 458 -5.50 22.77 12.33
C TRP A 458 -5.67 23.75 13.49
N ASP A 459 -6.04 23.26 14.67
CA ASP A 459 -6.34 24.11 15.83
C ASP A 459 -6.30 23.33 17.17
N LEU A 460 -6.61 23.98 18.29
CA LEU A 460 -6.77 23.36 19.60
C LEU A 460 -8.14 23.68 20.23
N TYR A 461 -8.71 22.71 20.95
CA TYR A 461 -9.91 22.91 21.77
C TYR A 461 -9.59 22.81 23.27
N LYS A 462 -10.04 23.80 24.04
CA LYS A 462 -10.00 23.80 25.51
C LYS A 462 -11.42 23.75 26.06
N VAL A 463 -11.68 22.90 27.04
CA VAL A 463 -13.00 22.82 27.68
C VAL A 463 -13.36 24.14 28.37
N ASN A 464 -12.36 24.83 28.93
CA ASN A 464 -12.49 26.17 29.49
C ASN A 464 -11.10 26.84 29.56
N LYS A 465 -11.04 28.10 29.98
CA LYS A 465 -9.78 28.88 30.09
C LYS A 465 -8.71 28.22 30.99
N ASN A 466 -9.12 27.36 31.92
CA ASN A 466 -8.22 26.67 32.86
C ASN A 466 -7.83 25.26 32.40
N ASP A 467 -8.31 24.80 31.24
CA ASP A 467 -7.95 23.50 30.69
C ASP A 467 -6.47 23.48 30.27
N LYS A 468 -5.69 22.66 30.98
CA LYS A 468 -4.25 22.50 30.77
C LYS A 468 -3.91 21.43 29.73
N ASN A 469 -4.90 20.69 29.24
CA ASN A 469 -4.74 19.60 28.30
C ASN A 469 -5.66 19.83 27.09
N PRO A 470 -5.34 20.84 26.25
CA PRO A 470 -6.13 21.10 25.06
C PRO A 470 -6.18 19.85 24.17
N LYS A 471 -7.34 19.58 23.60
CA LYS A 471 -7.53 18.62 22.52
C LYS A 471 -6.93 19.20 21.24
N ILE A 472 -6.29 18.35 20.46
CA ILE A 472 -5.56 18.74 19.25
C ILE A 472 -6.45 18.41 18.05
N ILE A 473 -6.71 19.39 17.20
CA ILE A 473 -7.57 19.27 16.02
C ILE A 473 -6.67 19.23 14.79
N PHE A 474 -6.80 18.17 13.99
CA PHE A 474 -6.19 18.04 12.68
C PHE A 474 -7.26 18.17 11.61
N LYS A 475 -6.92 18.86 10.52
CA LYS A 475 -7.68 18.83 9.28
C LYS A 475 -7.04 17.80 8.38
N ILE A 476 -7.85 16.85 7.96
CA ILE A 476 -7.43 15.73 7.14
C ILE A 476 -7.90 15.99 5.73
N HIS A 477 -6.99 15.77 4.79
CA HIS A 477 -7.29 15.81 3.36
C HIS A 477 -7.07 14.40 2.82
N ASP A 478 -8.12 13.78 2.31
CA ASP A 478 -8.04 12.48 1.63
C ASP A 478 -9.04 12.38 0.47
N ARG A 479 -9.16 11.19 -0.13
CA ARG A 479 -10.02 10.93 -1.31
C ARG A 479 -11.52 11.17 -1.06
N PHE A 480 -11.95 11.19 0.20
CA PHE A 480 -13.36 11.39 0.57
C PHE A 480 -13.66 12.87 0.86
N GLY A 481 -12.64 13.73 0.90
CA GLY A 481 -12.76 15.16 1.09
C GLY A 481 -11.94 15.67 2.28
N GLU A 482 -12.41 16.76 2.87
CA GLU A 482 -11.80 17.37 4.05
C GLU A 482 -12.64 17.08 5.30
N HIS A 483 -12.00 16.60 6.37
CA HIS A 483 -12.67 16.36 7.65
C HIS A 483 -11.76 16.61 8.85
N LEU A 484 -12.36 16.71 10.03
CA LEU A 484 -11.64 17.00 11.29
C LEU A 484 -11.39 15.76 12.16
N GLU A 485 -10.10 15.52 12.39
CA GLU A 485 -9.44 14.65 13.38
C GLU A 485 -9.27 15.25 14.78
N VAL A 486 -9.93 14.79 15.86
CA VAL A 486 -9.62 15.36 17.20
C VAL A 486 -8.98 14.35 18.14
N PHE A 487 -7.84 14.73 18.72
CA PHE A 487 -7.02 13.90 19.61
C PHE A 487 -6.96 14.45 21.04
N GLU A 488 -7.12 13.56 22.01
CA GLU A 488 -7.07 13.85 23.44
C GLU A 488 -6.00 13.00 24.13
N GLU A 489 -5.30 13.62 25.08
CA GLU A 489 -4.28 12.94 25.89
C GLU A 489 -4.88 11.83 26.77
N GLN A 490 -4.30 10.63 26.69
CA GLN A 490 -4.60 9.43 27.48
C GLN A 490 -3.65 9.24 28.68
N ILE A 491 -3.96 8.28 29.56
CA ILE A 491 -3.10 7.96 30.71
C ILE A 491 -1.74 7.53 30.16
N GLY A 492 -0.65 8.00 30.77
CA GLY A 492 0.72 7.70 30.30
C GLY A 492 1.28 8.68 29.26
N GLY A 493 0.47 9.59 28.70
CA GLY A 493 0.96 10.65 27.79
C GLY A 493 0.86 10.35 26.30
N LYS A 494 0.24 9.22 25.94
CA LYS A 494 -0.24 8.97 24.57
C LYS A 494 -1.44 9.85 24.25
N TYR A 495 -1.75 10.01 22.97
CA TYR A 495 -2.94 10.70 22.48
C TYR A 495 -3.86 9.71 21.76
N GLN A 496 -5.16 9.94 21.81
CA GLN A 496 -6.15 9.09 21.18
C GLN A 496 -7.21 9.93 20.47
N MET A 497 -7.65 9.45 19.31
CA MET A 497 -8.74 10.05 18.57
C MET A 497 -10.08 9.90 19.32
N VAL A 498 -10.73 11.03 19.57
CA VAL A 498 -12.00 11.15 20.30
C VAL A 498 -13.17 11.61 19.44
N VAL A 499 -12.89 12.15 18.26
CA VAL A 499 -13.87 12.47 17.21
C VAL A 499 -13.25 12.04 15.88
N ASP A 500 -14.00 11.25 15.13
CA ASP A 500 -13.80 10.92 13.73
C ASP A 500 -14.88 11.61 12.88
N GLU A 501 -14.45 12.24 11.78
CA GLU A 501 -15.29 12.73 10.69
C GLU A 501 -16.45 13.67 11.09
N ILE A 502 -16.12 14.96 11.21
CA ILE A 502 -17.10 16.02 10.91
C ILE A 502 -16.80 16.50 9.49
N ILE A 503 -17.66 16.12 8.56
CA ILE A 503 -17.57 16.48 7.15
C ILE A 503 -17.84 17.97 7.00
N GLU A 504 -16.89 18.73 6.44
CA GLU A 504 -17.18 20.04 5.85
C GLU A 504 -18.08 19.77 4.63
N LYS A 505 -19.39 20.00 4.76
CA LYS A 505 -20.35 19.82 3.65
C LYS A 505 -20.32 20.96 2.66
#